data_AF-A0A059LPL2-F1
#
_entry.id   AF-A0A059LPL2-F1
#
_cell.length_a   1.000
_cell.length_b   1.000
_cell.length_c   1.000
_cell.angle_alpha   90.00
_cell.angle_beta   90.00
_cell.angle_gamma   90.00
#
_symmetry.space_group_name_H-M   'P 1'
#
loop_
_entity.id
_entity.type
_entity.pdbx_description
1 polymer ?
#
loop_
_entity_poly.entity_id
_entity_poly.type
_entity_poly.pdbx_seq_one_letter_code
_entity_poly.pdbx_strand_id
1 'polypeptide(L)'
;MVVAGKKSFVAHARAYERLESLQCNIAAFPDVKFFKIESIIRPWRLEKVTADLSKRGIKGMTVTTVKGAGVQQGRKERYGGSEFGSSDHFLVDKMKLEVVVKRDQVNSVVQLISGSTYTGEIGDGKIFVSPVADVIRMEHLLVAAVAMSRPDRASDGSRKRRSTFNHLSKDTLSYYEEVGRAIGETPEEDKSMVADNALAELGEQVVEVSGDPTCSRILEKLLPHVTAPKLIDYIDACFAPERIGAVCTGGPFISRVVEAALTSLFGRWSGTHASEDSAEHWDALGESIQRVADALSGSLYEASTCKQGSFIVRRFLTLCAGRDVSRAPTAKSGPAPSPAEDGEPEGAAADRKQASRVGGLQAKLAFQPGSQAAATYEPVCPPGIAQLCETVLDDAWAADLSSLRCDEFASPVLQALTRVSAWDPALSARLIAALLGDEPSRLQPDSVRALMQDRCGSHLMEAVFETAGDDQFQKLSSAALKGAALA
;
A
#
# COMPACT_ATOMS: atom_id res chain seq x y z
N MET A 1 52.49 -10.55 46.28
CA MET A 1 51.78 -10.01 45.09
C MET A 1 50.32 -10.49 45.04
N VAL A 2 49.57 -10.41 46.15
CA VAL A 2 48.15 -10.85 46.24
C VAL A 2 47.37 -9.89 47.15
N VAL A 3 47.39 -8.60 46.85
CA VAL A 3 46.53 -7.61 47.57
C VAL A 3 45.88 -6.58 46.62
N ALA A 4 46.37 -6.43 45.39
CA ALA A 4 45.79 -5.49 44.41
C ALA A 4 44.48 -5.98 43.74
N GLY A 5 44.19 -7.30 43.75
CA GLY A 5 43.04 -7.88 43.03
C GLY A 5 41.68 -7.78 43.75
N LYS A 6 41.65 -7.54 45.08
CA LYS A 6 40.36 -7.45 45.81
C LYS A 6 39.71 -6.06 45.73
N LYS A 7 40.49 -4.98 45.57
CA LYS A 7 39.93 -3.61 45.48
C LYS A 7 39.24 -3.33 44.14
N SER A 8 39.74 -3.85 43.01
CA SER A 8 39.11 -3.66 41.69
C SER A 8 37.82 -4.45 41.53
N PHE A 9 37.74 -5.65 42.13
CA PHE A 9 36.55 -6.50 42.09
C PHE A 9 35.39 -5.92 42.91
N VAL A 10 35.67 -5.36 44.10
CA VAL A 10 34.67 -4.69 44.94
C VAL A 10 34.15 -3.39 44.31
N ALA A 11 34.99 -2.65 43.59
CA ALA A 11 34.58 -1.44 42.88
C ALA A 11 33.67 -1.74 41.68
N HIS A 12 33.95 -2.82 40.92
CA HIS A 12 33.08 -3.29 39.83
C HIS A 12 31.74 -3.81 40.35
N ALA A 13 31.72 -4.59 41.44
CA ALA A 13 30.48 -5.10 42.03
C ALA A 13 29.54 -3.97 42.50
N ARG A 14 30.07 -2.94 43.18
CA ARG A 14 29.30 -1.76 43.60
C ARG A 14 28.76 -0.91 42.44
N ALA A 15 29.45 -0.91 41.29
CA ALA A 15 28.98 -0.22 40.10
C ALA A 15 27.80 -0.95 39.46
N TYR A 16 27.84 -2.29 39.40
CA TYR A 16 26.72 -3.11 38.95
C TYR A 16 25.49 -2.97 39.88
N GLU A 17 25.67 -2.95 41.20
CA GLU A 17 24.59 -2.67 42.16
C GLU A 17 23.91 -1.31 41.89
N ARG A 18 24.68 -0.28 41.52
CA ARG A 18 24.12 1.04 41.14
C ARG A 18 23.36 1.00 39.82
N LEU A 19 23.81 0.21 38.85
CA LEU A 19 23.11 0.02 37.58
C LEU A 19 21.77 -0.70 37.78
N GLU A 20 21.71 -1.69 38.68
CA GLU A 20 20.48 -2.40 39.07
C GLU A 20 19.49 -1.50 39.82
N SER A 21 19.97 -0.41 40.44
CA SER A 21 19.14 0.60 41.10
C SER A 21 18.66 1.73 40.19
N LEU A 22 19.04 1.75 38.90
CA LEU A 22 18.62 2.79 37.96
C LEU A 22 17.10 2.76 37.76
N GLN A 23 16.44 3.86 38.13
CA GLN A 23 15.04 4.09 37.87
C GLN A 23 14.87 5.36 37.05
N CYS A 24 14.18 5.26 35.93
CA CYS A 24 13.78 6.40 35.14
C CYS A 24 12.60 7.10 35.81
N ASN A 25 12.65 8.43 35.91
CA ASN A 25 11.52 9.22 36.40
C ASN A 25 10.40 9.29 35.35
N ILE A 26 9.68 8.20 35.18
CA ILE A 26 8.50 8.10 34.30
C ILE A 26 7.22 8.60 34.99
N ALA A 27 7.28 8.89 36.30
CA ALA A 27 6.15 9.40 37.08
C ALA A 27 5.68 10.78 36.60
N ALA A 28 6.57 11.57 35.98
CA ALA A 28 6.23 12.85 35.35
C ALA A 28 5.23 12.74 34.17
N PHE A 29 5.01 11.54 33.64
CA PHE A 29 4.11 11.29 32.50
C PHE A 29 3.14 10.13 32.83
N PRO A 30 2.12 10.32 33.67
CA PRO A 30 1.27 9.23 34.16
C PRO A 30 0.44 8.55 33.06
N ASP A 31 -0.06 9.31 32.09
CA ASP A 31 -0.98 8.81 31.06
C ASP A 31 -0.28 8.19 29.84
N VAL A 32 1.06 8.28 29.79
CA VAL A 32 1.85 7.77 28.68
C VAL A 32 2.06 6.26 28.82
N LYS A 33 1.51 5.51 27.85
CA LYS A 33 1.57 4.04 27.78
C LYS A 33 2.90 3.51 27.24
N PHE A 34 3.55 4.26 26.35
CA PHE A 34 4.75 3.85 25.63
C PHE A 34 5.89 4.85 25.76
N PHE A 35 7.12 4.34 25.81
CA PHE A 35 8.32 5.16 25.85
C PHE A 35 9.30 4.68 24.80
N LYS A 36 9.94 5.62 24.13
CA LYS A 36 11.07 5.37 23.25
C LYS A 36 12.34 5.50 24.07
N ILE A 37 13.19 4.48 24.00
CA ILE A 37 14.51 4.44 24.61
C ILE A 37 15.53 4.56 23.47
N GLU A 38 16.30 5.64 23.48
CA GLU A 38 17.36 5.89 22.51
C GLU A 38 18.71 5.80 23.22
N SER A 39 19.57 4.89 22.80
CA SER A 39 20.89 4.68 23.40
C SER A 39 21.99 4.92 22.38
N ILE A 40 22.92 5.82 22.68
CA ILE A 40 24.12 6.06 21.88
C ILE A 40 25.27 5.35 22.55
N ILE A 41 25.82 4.30 21.92
CA ILE A 41 26.78 3.36 22.51
C ILE A 41 28.02 3.18 21.62
N ARG A 42 29.07 2.56 22.18
CA ARG A 42 30.26 2.18 21.41
C ARG A 42 29.90 1.09 20.36
N PRO A 43 30.43 1.15 19.12
CA PRO A 43 30.08 0.20 18.07
C PRO A 43 30.25 -1.28 18.45
N TRP A 44 31.36 -1.62 19.12
CA TRP A 44 31.67 -3.00 19.52
C TRP A 44 30.77 -3.55 20.64
N ARG A 45 29.99 -2.71 21.33
CA ARG A 45 29.03 -3.14 22.36
C ARG A 45 27.66 -3.49 21.78
N LEU A 46 27.38 -3.12 20.54
CA LEU A 46 26.09 -3.33 19.89
C LEU A 46 25.66 -4.80 19.93
N GLU A 47 26.54 -5.71 19.52
CA GLU A 47 26.24 -7.16 19.45
C GLU A 47 25.85 -7.73 20.82
N LYS A 48 26.52 -7.30 21.89
CA LYS A 48 26.18 -7.71 23.26
C LYS A 48 24.81 -7.17 23.69
N VAL A 49 24.56 -5.89 23.42
CA VAL A 49 23.29 -5.23 23.78
C VAL A 49 22.12 -5.85 23.03
N THR A 50 22.24 -6.09 21.73
CA THR A 50 21.16 -6.72 20.94
C THR A 50 20.89 -8.16 21.37
N ALA A 51 21.94 -8.93 21.72
CA ALA A 51 21.80 -10.28 22.24
C ALA A 51 21.07 -10.31 23.60
N ASP A 52 21.45 -9.43 24.53
CA ASP A 52 20.85 -9.39 25.86
C ASP A 52 19.40 -8.89 25.80
N LEU A 53 19.11 -7.89 24.95
CA LEU A 53 17.74 -7.45 24.69
C LEU A 53 16.91 -8.61 24.14
N SER A 54 17.40 -9.30 23.11
CA SER A 54 16.70 -10.43 22.48
C SER A 54 16.38 -11.57 23.45
N LYS A 55 17.27 -11.87 24.41
CA LYS A 55 17.02 -12.86 25.47
C LYS A 55 15.85 -12.47 26.37
N ARG A 56 15.59 -11.17 26.56
CA ARG A 56 14.46 -10.64 27.33
C ARG A 56 13.19 -10.42 26.51
N GLY A 57 13.10 -10.99 25.31
CA GLY A 57 11.90 -10.91 24.49
C GLY A 57 12.08 -9.92 23.35
N ILE A 58 12.29 -8.63 23.62
CA ILE A 58 13.35 -7.78 23.03
C ILE A 58 13.73 -7.72 21.54
N LYS A 59 12.83 -7.78 20.55
CA LYS A 59 13.18 -7.98 19.11
C LYS A 59 12.94 -6.79 18.19
N GLY A 60 12.03 -5.88 18.52
CA GLY A 60 11.78 -4.68 17.70
C GLY A 60 12.74 -3.57 18.08
N MET A 61 13.82 -3.38 17.33
CA MET A 61 14.80 -2.32 17.56
C MET A 61 15.33 -1.77 16.24
N THR A 62 15.62 -0.47 16.20
CA THR A 62 16.23 0.21 15.06
C THR A 62 17.66 0.58 15.43
N VAL A 63 18.61 0.31 14.54
CA VAL A 63 20.02 0.66 14.74
C VAL A 63 20.46 1.61 13.64
N THR A 64 21.11 2.71 14.02
CA THR A 64 21.64 3.71 13.10
C THR A 64 23.06 4.09 13.49
N THR A 65 23.97 4.11 12.53
CA THR A 65 25.33 4.61 12.75
C THR A 65 25.29 6.13 12.85
N VAL A 66 25.84 6.70 13.93
CA VAL A 66 25.85 8.15 14.18
C VAL A 66 27.25 8.63 14.49
N LYS A 67 27.53 9.89 14.13
CA LYS A 67 28.81 10.57 14.39
C LYS A 67 28.60 11.61 15.47
N GLY A 68 29.38 11.57 16.55
CA GLY A 68 29.20 12.47 17.68
C GLY A 68 30.50 13.08 18.17
N ALA A 69 30.47 14.37 18.50
CA ALA A 69 31.52 15.04 19.28
C ALA A 69 31.06 15.10 20.74
N GLY A 70 31.80 14.48 21.65
CA GLY A 70 31.60 14.64 23.09
C GLY A 70 32.21 15.96 23.60
N VAL A 71 31.96 16.30 24.86
CA VAL A 71 32.56 17.47 25.56
C VAL A 71 34.11 17.44 25.56
N GLN A 72 34.70 16.28 25.28
CA GLN A 72 36.15 16.14 25.10
C GLN A 72 36.50 16.26 23.62
N GLN A 73 36.98 17.43 23.24
CA GLN A 73 37.50 17.79 21.93
C GLN A 73 38.56 16.78 21.43
N GLY A 74 38.13 15.71 20.76
CA GLY A 74 38.97 14.90 19.89
C GLY A 74 40.23 14.28 20.51
N ARG A 75 40.31 14.04 21.82
CA ARG A 75 41.44 13.28 22.36
C ARG A 75 41.25 11.80 22.02
N LYS A 76 41.98 11.37 20.98
CA LYS A 76 41.98 10.03 20.37
C LYS A 76 41.86 8.91 21.41
N GLU A 77 40.73 8.20 21.43
CA GLU A 77 40.61 6.90 22.09
C GLU A 77 41.57 5.93 21.39
N ARG A 78 42.52 5.34 22.13
CA ARG A 78 43.41 4.31 21.58
C ARG A 78 42.63 2.99 21.48
N TYR A 79 42.40 2.53 20.26
CA TYR A 79 41.95 1.17 19.97
C TYR A 79 42.98 0.51 19.06
N GLY A 80 43.58 -0.61 19.47
CA GLY A 80 44.22 -1.55 18.54
C GLY A 80 45.51 -1.15 17.82
N GLY A 81 46.24 -0.09 18.21
CA GLY A 81 47.63 0.10 17.77
C GLY A 81 47.87 0.63 16.35
N SER A 82 46.85 1.07 15.61
CA SER A 82 47.05 1.87 14.38
C SER A 82 46.52 3.29 14.57
N GLU A 83 47.43 4.26 14.44
CA GLU A 83 47.07 5.67 14.42
C GLU A 83 46.43 6.00 13.06
N PHE A 84 45.11 6.13 13.01
CA PHE A 84 44.50 6.84 11.88
C PHE A 84 44.79 8.34 12.05
N GLY A 85 45.81 8.79 11.33
CA GLY A 85 46.09 10.19 11.09
C GLY A 85 45.44 10.62 9.79
N SER A 86 44.33 11.35 9.85
CA SER A 86 44.12 12.54 9.02
C SER A 86 43.14 13.45 9.76
N SER A 87 43.62 14.65 10.05
CA SER A 87 42.86 15.80 10.54
C SER A 87 41.71 16.14 9.58
N ASP A 88 40.45 15.98 10.01
CA ASP A 88 39.42 17.05 9.81
C ASP A 88 38.05 16.83 10.49
N HIS A 89 37.78 15.74 11.23
CA HIS A 89 36.47 15.56 11.85
C HIS A 89 36.55 15.18 13.32
N PHE A 90 36.17 16.11 14.20
CA PHE A 90 36.01 15.96 15.67
C PHE A 90 34.91 14.96 16.08
N LEU A 91 34.40 14.16 15.15
CA LEU A 91 33.26 13.27 15.33
C LEU A 91 33.74 11.82 15.40
N VAL A 92 33.38 11.13 16.48
CA VAL A 92 33.66 9.71 16.68
C VAL A 92 32.42 8.91 16.28
N ASP A 93 32.63 7.81 15.55
CA ASP A 93 31.56 6.88 15.19
C ASP A 93 30.98 6.19 16.44
N LYS A 94 29.66 6.22 16.56
CA LYS A 94 28.86 5.60 17.62
C LYS A 94 27.67 4.88 16.98
N MET A 95 27.06 3.97 17.73
CA MET A 95 25.82 3.32 17.32
C MET A 95 24.65 3.88 18.11
N LYS A 96 23.61 4.34 17.42
CA LYS A 96 22.33 4.73 18.01
C LYS A 96 21.38 3.53 17.93
N LEU A 97 20.89 3.10 19.07
CA LEU A 97 19.90 2.04 19.23
C LEU A 97 18.59 2.67 19.69
N GLU A 98 17.50 2.45 18.96
CA GLU A 98 16.17 2.92 19.31
C GLU A 98 15.23 1.73 19.55
N VAL A 99 14.52 1.73 20.66
CA VAL A 99 13.54 0.71 21.02
C VAL A 99 12.33 1.36 21.66
N VAL A 100 11.13 0.97 21.26
CA VAL A 100 9.88 1.43 21.86
C VAL A 100 9.33 0.33 22.75
N VAL A 101 9.04 0.66 24.01
CA VAL A 101 8.63 -0.30 25.03
C VAL A 101 7.44 0.22 25.83
N LYS A 102 6.72 -0.69 26.48
CA LYS A 102 5.65 -0.32 27.41
C LYS A 102 6.24 0.30 28.68
N ARG A 103 5.43 1.12 29.36
CA ARG A 103 5.78 1.80 30.62
C ARG A 103 6.41 0.89 31.68
N ASP A 104 5.87 -0.30 31.87
CA ASP A 104 6.34 -1.32 32.84
C ASP A 104 7.71 -1.90 32.50
N GLN A 105 8.10 -1.85 31.23
CA GLN A 105 9.37 -2.41 30.74
C GLN A 105 10.51 -1.39 30.76
N VAL A 106 10.24 -0.08 30.86
CA VAL A 106 11.23 0.99 30.71
C VAL A 106 12.47 0.78 31.59
N ASN A 107 12.27 0.59 32.90
CA ASN A 107 13.39 0.44 33.84
C ASN A 107 14.22 -0.80 33.54
N SER A 108 13.55 -1.94 33.27
CA SER A 108 14.22 -3.21 32.94
C SER A 108 15.11 -3.08 31.70
N VAL A 109 14.64 -2.36 30.67
CA VAL A 109 15.39 -2.15 29.43
C VAL A 109 16.55 -1.19 29.61
N VAL A 110 16.35 -0.08 30.33
CA VAL A 110 17.42 0.86 30.62
C VAL A 110 18.52 0.22 31.46
N GLN A 111 18.16 -0.59 32.46
CA GLN A 111 19.12 -1.34 33.28
C GLN A 111 19.93 -2.33 32.44
N LEU A 112 19.26 -3.08 31.57
CA LEU A 112 19.91 -4.05 30.70
C LEU A 112 20.88 -3.37 29.73
N ILE A 113 20.44 -2.33 29.02
CA ILE A 113 21.30 -1.58 28.10
C ILE A 113 22.50 -1.02 28.87
N SER A 114 22.28 -0.41 30.03
CA SER A 114 23.34 0.15 30.85
C SER A 114 24.34 -0.92 31.32
N GLY A 115 23.88 -2.07 31.80
CA GLY A 115 24.75 -3.17 32.23
C GLY A 115 25.55 -3.81 31.08
N SER A 116 24.97 -3.82 29.88
CA SER A 116 25.62 -4.36 28.68
C SER A 116 26.59 -3.38 28.03
N THR A 117 26.44 -2.07 28.23
CA THR A 117 27.32 -1.02 27.67
C THR A 117 28.40 -0.55 28.64
N TYR A 118 28.16 -0.63 29.95
CA TYR A 118 29.09 -0.14 30.96
C TYR A 118 30.45 -0.85 30.88
N THR A 119 31.50 -0.02 30.82
CA THR A 119 32.92 -0.39 30.92
C THR A 119 33.57 0.33 32.12
N GLY A 120 32.95 1.42 32.60
CA GLY A 120 33.54 2.31 33.60
C GLY A 120 34.53 3.31 33.01
N GLU A 121 34.75 3.27 31.69
CA GLU A 121 35.60 4.19 30.96
C GLU A 121 34.77 5.31 30.31
N ILE A 122 35.42 6.46 30.10
CA ILE A 122 34.80 7.60 29.41
C ILE A 122 34.45 7.16 27.98
N GLY A 123 33.18 7.31 27.59
CA GLY A 123 32.70 6.97 26.24
C GLY A 123 31.63 5.87 26.17
N ASP A 124 31.14 5.38 27.31
CA ASP A 124 30.11 4.32 27.41
C ASP A 124 28.75 4.68 26.82
N GLY A 125 28.45 5.98 26.71
CA GLY A 125 27.29 6.45 25.98
C GLY A 125 26.29 7.27 26.79
N LYS A 126 25.13 7.51 26.19
CA LYS A 126 23.97 8.16 26.83
C LYS A 126 22.70 7.40 26.45
N ILE A 127 21.75 7.35 27.38
CA ILE A 127 20.41 6.81 27.15
C ILE A 127 19.42 7.95 27.35
N PHE A 128 18.55 8.13 26.37
CA PHE A 128 17.42 9.05 26.40
C PHE A 128 16.14 8.25 26.50
N VAL A 129 15.20 8.72 27.30
CA VAL A 129 13.87 8.14 27.44
C VAL A 129 12.87 9.24 27.13
N SER A 130 12.09 9.07 26.08
CA SER A 130 11.07 10.03 25.66
C SER A 130 9.69 9.39 25.63
N PRO A 131 8.62 10.11 26.02
CA PRO A 131 7.26 9.61 25.90
C PRO A 131 6.90 9.42 24.42
N VAL A 132 6.10 8.40 24.12
CA VAL A 132 5.56 8.14 22.78
C VAL A 132 4.04 8.25 22.87
N ALA A 133 3.46 9.10 22.03
CA ALA A 133 2.02 9.36 22.01
C ALA A 133 1.23 8.11 21.62
N ASP A 134 1.62 7.47 20.51
CA ASP A 134 1.01 6.23 20.04
C ASP A 134 1.99 5.36 19.23
N VAL A 135 1.68 4.06 19.12
CA VAL A 135 2.46 3.08 18.38
C VAL A 135 1.52 2.28 17.48
N ILE A 136 1.53 2.59 16.20
CA ILE A 136 0.74 1.90 15.18
C ILE A 136 1.63 0.87 14.47
N ARG A 137 1.17 -0.37 14.44
CA ARG A 137 1.89 -1.48 13.81
C ARG A 137 1.30 -1.73 12.42
N MET A 138 2.12 -1.57 11.39
CA MET A 138 1.67 -1.64 9.99
C MET A 138 1.28 -3.05 9.50
N GLU A 139 1.58 -4.12 10.25
CA GLU A 139 1.21 -5.50 9.84
C GLU A 139 -0.25 -5.85 10.18
N HIS A 140 -0.85 -5.22 11.20
CA HIS A 140 -2.28 -5.33 11.56
C HIS A 140 -2.77 -3.98 12.04
N LEU A 141 -3.78 -3.41 11.38
CA LEU A 141 -4.40 -2.11 11.69
C LEU A 141 -5.21 -2.12 13.01
N LEU A 142 -4.65 -2.69 14.08
CA LEU A 142 -5.18 -2.63 15.45
C LEU A 142 -4.39 -1.58 16.24
N VAL A 143 -5.08 -0.58 16.78
CA VAL A 143 -4.55 0.24 17.87
C VAL A 143 -4.55 -0.59 19.14
N ALA A 144 -3.50 -1.40 19.35
CA ALA A 144 -3.04 -1.80 20.69
C ALA A 144 -1.72 -2.58 20.66
N ALA A 145 -0.77 -2.04 21.42
CA ALA A 145 0.21 -2.78 22.21
C ALA A 145 1.04 -3.84 21.51
N VAL A 146 2.19 -3.44 20.93
CA VAL A 146 3.29 -4.41 20.82
C VAL A 146 4.68 -3.84 21.05
N ALA A 147 5.28 -4.31 22.14
CA ALA A 147 6.60 -4.95 22.10
C ALA A 147 6.62 -6.08 23.15
N MET A 148 6.92 -7.30 22.68
CA MET A 148 7.58 -8.39 23.42
C MET A 148 6.81 -9.31 24.38
N SER A 149 6.38 -10.47 23.86
CA SER A 149 6.85 -11.82 24.24
C SER A 149 6.20 -12.85 23.32
N ARG A 150 6.98 -13.73 22.67
CA ARG A 150 6.45 -14.95 22.03
C ARG A 150 6.28 -16.00 23.14
N PRO A 151 5.16 -16.73 23.24
CA PRO A 151 5.13 -17.94 24.06
C PRO A 151 6.07 -18.99 23.46
N ASP A 152 6.73 -19.74 24.33
CA ASP A 152 7.78 -20.72 24.00
C ASP A 152 7.30 -21.77 22.98
N ARG A 153 8.18 -22.09 22.03
CA ARG A 153 7.99 -23.15 21.05
C ARG A 153 8.36 -24.50 21.67
N ALA A 154 7.36 -25.28 22.04
CA ALA A 154 7.51 -26.73 22.02
C ALA A 154 7.34 -27.24 20.58
N SER A 155 8.18 -28.21 20.22
CA SER A 155 8.29 -28.84 18.92
C SER A 155 7.02 -29.60 18.50
N ASP A 156 6.39 -29.20 17.39
CA ASP A 156 5.76 -30.15 16.49
C ASP A 156 5.58 -29.54 15.07
N GLY A 157 5.74 -30.38 14.07
CA GLY A 157 5.77 -30.04 12.66
C GLY A 157 4.39 -29.67 12.10
N SER A 158 4.28 -28.48 11.54
CA SER A 158 3.59 -28.22 10.27
C SER A 158 3.64 -26.73 9.95
N ARG A 159 4.20 -26.40 8.79
CA ARG A 159 4.24 -25.03 8.26
C ARG A 159 2.83 -24.62 7.83
N LYS A 160 2.18 -23.71 8.56
CA LYS A 160 1.22 -22.75 7.99
C LYS A 160 1.47 -21.37 8.59
N ARG A 161 1.74 -20.39 7.72
CA ARG A 161 1.76 -18.96 8.04
C ARG A 161 0.37 -18.62 8.60
N ARG A 162 0.27 -18.38 9.91
CA ARG A 162 -0.98 -17.93 10.54
C ARG A 162 -1.21 -16.48 10.14
N SER A 163 -2.21 -16.29 9.29
CA SER A 163 -2.90 -15.03 9.04
C SER A 163 -3.53 -14.54 10.34
N THR A 164 -3.56 -13.24 10.51
CA THR A 164 -3.90 -12.54 11.76
C THR A 164 -5.27 -11.85 11.67
N PHE A 165 -6.12 -12.31 10.76
CA PHE A 165 -7.55 -12.09 10.88
C PHE A 165 -8.05 -12.87 12.09
N ASN A 166 -8.93 -12.25 12.87
CA ASN A 166 -9.66 -12.88 13.96
C ASN A 166 -10.07 -14.30 13.56
N HIS A 167 -9.81 -15.28 14.42
CA HIS A 167 -10.16 -16.67 14.13
C HIS A 167 -11.66 -16.77 13.88
N LEU A 168 -12.05 -17.03 12.63
CA LEU A 168 -13.40 -17.44 12.29
C LEU A 168 -13.79 -18.61 13.17
N SER A 169 -15.04 -18.63 13.61
CA SER A 169 -15.56 -19.74 14.38
C SER A 169 -15.46 -21.03 13.54
N LYS A 170 -15.28 -22.17 14.20
CA LYS A 170 -15.28 -23.47 13.50
C LYS A 170 -16.59 -23.71 12.78
N ASP A 171 -17.69 -23.20 13.33
CA ASP A 171 -19.03 -23.33 12.77
C ASP A 171 -19.15 -22.53 11.47
N THR A 172 -18.64 -21.30 11.43
CA THR A 172 -18.59 -20.47 10.22
C THR A 172 -17.77 -21.13 9.11
N LEU A 173 -16.61 -21.69 9.45
CA LEU A 173 -15.77 -22.40 8.49
C LEU A 173 -16.48 -23.65 7.94
N SER A 174 -17.08 -24.46 8.84
CA SER A 174 -17.83 -25.66 8.47
C SER A 174 -19.01 -25.33 7.55
N TYR A 175 -19.74 -24.25 7.86
CA TYR A 175 -20.85 -23.76 7.05
C TYR A 175 -20.40 -23.45 5.62
N TYR A 176 -19.37 -22.61 5.44
CA TYR A 176 -18.91 -22.26 4.09
C TYR A 176 -18.30 -23.45 3.34
N GLU A 177 -17.64 -24.38 4.03
CA GLU A 177 -17.16 -25.63 3.42
C GLU A 177 -18.30 -26.55 2.96
N GLU A 178 -19.44 -26.56 3.66
CA GLU A 178 -20.67 -27.24 3.23
C GLU A 178 -21.30 -26.55 2.03
N VAL A 179 -21.45 -25.22 2.07
CA VAL A 179 -21.96 -24.42 0.94
C VAL A 179 -21.10 -24.63 -0.31
N GLY A 180 -19.78 -24.63 -0.16
CA GLY A 180 -18.84 -24.84 -1.27
C GLY A 180 -18.88 -26.24 -1.88
N ARG A 181 -19.34 -27.25 -1.13
CA ARG A 181 -19.65 -28.59 -1.66
C ARG A 181 -21.02 -28.61 -2.33
N ALA A 182 -22.03 -28.06 -1.66
CA ALA A 182 -23.40 -28.02 -2.13
C ALA A 182 -23.53 -27.34 -3.51
N ILE A 183 -22.86 -26.21 -3.74
CA ILE A 183 -22.95 -25.46 -5.00
C ILE A 183 -22.55 -26.29 -6.24
N GLY A 184 -21.68 -27.28 -6.08
CA GLY A 184 -21.29 -28.18 -7.17
C GLY A 184 -22.36 -29.22 -7.53
N GLU A 185 -23.22 -29.55 -6.57
CA GLU A 185 -24.28 -30.56 -6.68
C GLU A 185 -25.65 -29.92 -6.95
N THR A 186 -25.83 -28.64 -6.62
CA THR A 186 -27.07 -27.88 -6.82
C THR A 186 -27.36 -27.66 -8.32
N PRO A 187 -28.60 -27.89 -8.79
CA PRO A 187 -29.04 -27.54 -10.14
C PRO A 187 -28.83 -26.05 -10.45
N GLU A 188 -28.52 -25.69 -11.71
CA GLU A 188 -28.23 -24.29 -12.10
C GLU A 188 -29.34 -23.30 -11.71
N GLU A 189 -30.60 -23.71 -11.79
CA GLU A 189 -31.78 -22.92 -11.41
C GLU A 189 -31.84 -22.56 -9.91
N ASP A 190 -31.24 -23.38 -9.05
CA ASP A 190 -31.26 -23.21 -7.59
C ASP A 190 -29.95 -22.59 -7.05
N LYS A 191 -28.90 -22.49 -7.88
CA LYS A 191 -27.58 -22.00 -7.46
C LYS A 191 -27.62 -20.56 -6.96
N SER A 192 -28.47 -19.72 -7.55
CA SER A 192 -28.63 -18.32 -7.14
C SER A 192 -29.18 -18.21 -5.72
N MET A 193 -30.18 -19.02 -5.36
CA MET A 193 -30.74 -19.06 -4.01
C MET A 193 -29.69 -19.46 -2.96
N VAL A 194 -28.89 -20.49 -3.25
CA VAL A 194 -27.80 -20.93 -2.35
C VAL A 194 -26.74 -19.84 -2.22
N ALA A 195 -26.33 -19.22 -3.33
CA ALA A 195 -25.31 -18.17 -3.33
C ALA A 195 -25.78 -16.90 -2.59
N ASP A 196 -27.03 -16.49 -2.78
CA ASP A 196 -27.62 -15.32 -2.12
C ASP A 196 -27.72 -15.51 -0.61
N ASN A 197 -28.17 -16.69 -0.16
CA ASN A 197 -28.23 -17.02 1.26
C ASN A 197 -26.83 -17.00 1.88
N ALA A 198 -25.84 -17.59 1.21
CA ALA A 198 -24.46 -17.63 1.71
C ALA A 198 -23.81 -16.25 1.84
N LEU A 199 -24.17 -15.29 0.96
CA LEU A 199 -23.72 -13.90 1.08
C LEU A 199 -24.46 -13.14 2.17
N ALA A 200 -25.77 -13.39 2.36
CA ALA A 200 -26.55 -12.76 3.42
C ALA A 200 -26.03 -13.15 4.82
N GLU A 201 -25.54 -14.37 5.00
CA GLU A 201 -24.95 -14.86 6.26
C GLU A 201 -23.61 -14.20 6.64
N LEU A 202 -22.96 -13.44 5.73
CA LEU A 202 -21.70 -12.76 6.04
C LEU A 202 -21.86 -11.72 7.15
N GLY A 203 -22.97 -10.97 7.14
CA GLY A 203 -23.29 -9.95 8.13
C GLY A 203 -22.13 -9.02 8.48
N GLU A 204 -21.79 -8.94 9.77
CA GLU A 204 -20.67 -8.13 10.26
C GLU A 204 -19.30 -8.73 9.96
N GLN A 205 -19.22 -10.03 9.63
CA GLN A 205 -17.99 -10.78 9.40
C GLN A 205 -17.52 -10.74 7.94
N VAL A 206 -18.06 -9.83 7.12
CA VAL A 206 -17.74 -9.72 5.69
C VAL A 206 -16.23 -9.62 5.42
N VAL A 207 -15.50 -8.90 6.27
CA VAL A 207 -14.05 -8.72 6.10
C VAL A 207 -13.29 -9.99 6.50
N GLU A 208 -13.67 -10.62 7.61
CA GLU A 208 -13.03 -11.82 8.14
C GLU A 208 -13.24 -13.02 7.24
N VAL A 209 -14.48 -13.25 6.78
CA VAL A 209 -14.83 -14.37 5.90
C VAL A 209 -14.22 -14.18 4.51
N SER A 210 -14.32 -12.99 3.92
CA SER A 210 -13.69 -12.73 2.62
C SER A 210 -12.16 -12.71 2.69
N GLY A 211 -11.59 -12.45 3.87
CA GLY A 211 -10.15 -12.48 4.14
C GLY A 211 -9.59 -13.87 4.43
N ASP A 212 -10.43 -14.88 4.69
CA ASP A 212 -9.98 -16.24 5.01
C ASP A 212 -9.59 -17.03 3.75
N PRO A 213 -8.46 -17.76 3.74
CA PRO A 213 -7.99 -18.48 2.56
C PRO A 213 -8.95 -19.54 2.02
N THR A 214 -9.76 -20.17 2.86
CA THR A 214 -10.72 -21.20 2.46
C THR A 214 -12.01 -20.55 1.99
N CYS A 215 -12.60 -19.70 2.83
CA CYS A 215 -13.86 -19.02 2.53
C CYS A 215 -13.75 -18.13 1.29
N SER A 216 -12.65 -17.40 1.08
CA SER A 216 -12.48 -16.52 -0.08
C SER A 216 -12.61 -17.26 -1.41
N ARG A 217 -12.06 -18.48 -1.51
CA ARG A 217 -12.15 -19.29 -2.73
C ARG A 217 -13.56 -19.82 -2.97
N ILE A 218 -14.31 -20.04 -1.90
CA ILE A 218 -15.70 -20.48 -1.96
C ILE A 218 -16.55 -19.30 -2.42
N LEU A 219 -16.39 -18.12 -1.81
CA LEU A 219 -17.04 -16.89 -2.23
C LEU A 219 -16.73 -16.55 -3.70
N GLU A 220 -15.48 -16.62 -4.16
CA GLU A 220 -15.11 -16.44 -5.58
C GLU A 220 -15.92 -17.36 -6.53
N LYS A 221 -16.28 -18.58 -6.10
CA LYS A 221 -17.11 -19.51 -6.88
C LYS A 221 -18.61 -19.21 -6.81
N LEU A 222 -19.08 -18.62 -5.70
CA LEU A 222 -20.48 -18.27 -5.50
C LEU A 222 -20.86 -17.00 -6.27
N LEU A 223 -19.97 -15.99 -6.28
CA LEU A 223 -20.23 -14.65 -6.84
C LEU A 223 -20.87 -14.64 -8.24
N PRO A 224 -20.47 -15.48 -9.22
CA PRO A 224 -21.13 -15.54 -10.53
C PRO A 224 -22.63 -15.87 -10.47
N HIS A 225 -23.06 -16.64 -9.46
CA HIS A 225 -24.44 -17.13 -9.31
C HIS A 225 -25.33 -16.24 -8.45
N VAL A 226 -24.75 -15.34 -7.64
CA VAL A 226 -25.50 -14.40 -6.76
C VAL A 226 -26.46 -13.53 -7.59
N THR A 227 -27.51 -12.94 -7.03
CA THR A 227 -28.35 -11.95 -7.74
C THR A 227 -27.71 -10.55 -7.72
N ALA A 228 -28.15 -9.63 -8.60
CA ALA A 228 -27.60 -8.27 -8.62
C ALA A 228 -27.83 -7.50 -7.29
N PRO A 229 -29.02 -7.54 -6.66
CA PRO A 229 -29.25 -6.88 -5.37
C PRO A 229 -28.32 -7.39 -4.26
N LYS A 230 -28.09 -8.71 -4.20
CA LYS A 230 -27.20 -9.29 -3.18
C LYS A 230 -25.73 -9.01 -3.41
N LEU A 231 -25.30 -8.83 -4.67
CA LEU A 231 -23.96 -8.30 -4.95
C LEU A 231 -23.81 -6.84 -4.51
N ILE A 232 -24.83 -6.01 -4.75
CA ILE A 232 -24.86 -4.62 -4.29
C ILE A 232 -24.74 -4.57 -2.76
N ASP A 233 -25.56 -5.34 -2.04
CA ASP A 233 -25.50 -5.46 -0.57
C ASP A 233 -24.08 -5.83 -0.09
N TYR A 234 -23.45 -6.82 -0.73
CA TYR A 234 -22.09 -7.25 -0.40
C TYR A 234 -21.04 -6.16 -0.64
N ILE A 235 -21.09 -5.50 -1.81
CA ILE A 235 -20.14 -4.44 -2.17
C ILE A 235 -20.30 -3.27 -1.21
N ASP A 236 -21.53 -2.82 -0.97
CA ASP A 236 -21.81 -1.75 -0.01
C ASP A 236 -21.30 -2.09 1.40
N ALA A 237 -21.47 -3.35 1.83
CA ALA A 237 -20.94 -3.83 3.10
C ALA A 237 -19.42 -3.85 3.17
N CYS A 238 -18.72 -4.10 2.04
CA CYS A 238 -17.26 -4.02 1.95
C CYS A 238 -16.74 -2.57 1.99
N PHE A 239 -17.43 -1.66 1.32
CA PHE A 239 -17.05 -0.25 1.22
C PHE A 239 -17.66 0.64 2.30
N ALA A 240 -18.28 0.06 3.33
CA ALA A 240 -18.69 0.81 4.51
C ALA A 240 -17.48 1.54 5.15
N PRO A 241 -17.66 2.77 5.68
CA PRO A 241 -16.55 3.59 6.20
C PRO A 241 -15.67 2.89 7.24
N GLU A 242 -16.24 1.99 8.06
CA GLU A 242 -15.52 1.28 9.11
C GLU A 242 -14.68 0.11 8.56
N ARG A 243 -14.92 -0.32 7.33
CA ARG A 243 -14.37 -1.55 6.74
C ARG A 243 -13.47 -1.31 5.53
N ILE A 244 -13.67 -0.22 4.81
CA ILE A 244 -12.95 0.08 3.56
C ILE A 244 -11.43 0.03 3.72
N GLY A 245 -10.89 0.56 4.82
CA GLY A 245 -9.46 0.48 5.11
C GLY A 245 -8.98 -0.97 5.16
N ALA A 246 -9.69 -1.84 5.89
CA ALA A 246 -9.35 -3.26 5.99
C ALA A 246 -9.52 -4.02 4.65
N VAL A 247 -10.44 -3.58 3.78
CA VAL A 247 -10.60 -4.14 2.43
C VAL A 247 -9.44 -3.73 1.51
N CYS A 248 -9.11 -2.44 1.49
CA CYS A 248 -8.10 -1.86 0.59
C CYS A 248 -6.67 -2.22 1.01
N THR A 249 -6.38 -2.26 2.31
CA THR A 249 -5.06 -2.62 2.85
C THR A 249 -4.97 -4.07 3.31
N GLY A 250 -6.02 -4.85 3.07
CA GLY A 250 -6.16 -6.22 3.54
C GLY A 250 -5.23 -7.22 2.87
N GLY A 251 -5.48 -8.50 3.16
CA GLY A 251 -4.79 -9.61 2.53
C GLY A 251 -5.20 -9.80 1.06
N PRO A 252 -4.44 -10.61 0.30
CA PRO A 252 -4.75 -10.89 -1.11
C PRO A 252 -6.07 -11.67 -1.32
N PHE A 253 -6.66 -12.22 -0.26
CA PHE A 253 -7.90 -13.00 -0.34
C PHE A 253 -9.11 -12.08 -0.51
N ILE A 254 -9.30 -11.13 0.41
CA ILE A 254 -10.43 -10.20 0.35
C ILE A 254 -10.40 -9.33 -0.90
N SER A 255 -9.22 -8.87 -1.33
CA SER A 255 -9.10 -8.05 -2.54
C SER A 255 -9.58 -8.80 -3.78
N ARG A 256 -9.28 -10.11 -3.88
CA ARG A 256 -9.74 -10.96 -4.99
C ARG A 256 -11.24 -11.18 -4.98
N VAL A 257 -11.83 -11.39 -3.79
CA VAL A 257 -13.29 -11.55 -3.67
C VAL A 257 -13.99 -10.26 -4.07
N VAL A 258 -13.48 -9.10 -3.64
CA VAL A 258 -14.03 -7.79 -4.02
C VAL A 258 -13.86 -7.52 -5.52
N GLU A 259 -12.70 -7.80 -6.11
CA GLU A 259 -12.50 -7.69 -7.56
C GLU A 259 -13.44 -8.61 -8.35
N ALA A 260 -13.65 -9.84 -7.87
CA ALA A 260 -14.59 -10.78 -8.47
C ALA A 260 -16.03 -10.27 -8.35
N ALA A 261 -16.42 -9.70 -7.21
CA ALA A 261 -17.76 -9.15 -6.99
C ALA A 261 -18.04 -7.97 -7.94
N LEU A 262 -17.09 -7.03 -8.06
CA LEU A 262 -17.17 -5.93 -9.03
C LEU A 262 -17.27 -6.45 -10.47
N THR A 263 -16.52 -7.51 -10.81
CA THR A 263 -16.56 -8.14 -12.13
C THR A 263 -17.91 -8.79 -12.42
N SER A 264 -18.46 -9.54 -11.46
CA SER A 264 -19.77 -10.18 -11.56
C SER A 264 -20.90 -9.15 -11.67
N LEU A 265 -20.81 -8.04 -10.94
CA LEU A 265 -21.77 -6.95 -11.02
C LEU A 265 -21.79 -6.32 -12.42
N PHE A 266 -20.61 -6.01 -12.98
CA PHE A 266 -20.50 -5.46 -14.33
C PHE A 266 -20.98 -6.43 -15.41
N GLY A 267 -20.68 -7.73 -15.28
CA GLY A 267 -21.16 -8.73 -16.25
C GLY A 267 -22.68 -8.69 -16.42
N ARG A 268 -23.40 -8.45 -15.31
CA ARG A 268 -24.86 -8.30 -15.31
C ARG A 268 -25.29 -6.97 -15.89
N TRP A 269 -24.59 -5.88 -15.53
CA TRP A 269 -24.78 -4.55 -16.11
C TRP A 269 -24.67 -4.55 -17.64
N SER A 270 -23.67 -5.23 -18.21
CA SER A 270 -23.47 -5.28 -19.68
C SER A 270 -24.46 -6.18 -20.43
N GLY A 271 -25.11 -7.12 -19.74
CA GLY A 271 -26.00 -8.13 -20.35
C GLY A 271 -27.48 -7.73 -20.35
N THR A 272 -27.90 -6.80 -19.49
CA THR A 272 -29.26 -6.30 -19.44
C THR A 272 -29.43 -5.16 -20.44
N HIS A 273 -30.03 -5.44 -21.59
CA HIS A 273 -30.65 -4.41 -22.43
C HIS A 273 -32.16 -4.71 -22.52
N ALA A 274 -32.98 -3.73 -22.13
CA ALA A 274 -34.41 -3.59 -22.38
C ALA A 274 -35.41 -4.49 -21.60
N SER A 275 -35.62 -4.23 -20.30
CA SER A 275 -36.91 -4.49 -19.64
C SER A 275 -37.23 -3.43 -18.57
N GLU A 276 -38.52 -3.20 -18.27
CA GLU A 276 -38.98 -2.22 -17.27
C GLU A 276 -38.53 -2.57 -15.84
N ASP A 277 -38.52 -3.86 -15.45
CA ASP A 277 -37.96 -4.33 -14.17
C ASP A 277 -36.46 -4.04 -14.03
N SER A 278 -35.76 -3.85 -15.16
CA SER A 278 -34.34 -3.48 -15.11
C SER A 278 -34.16 -2.06 -14.59
N ALA A 279 -35.08 -1.11 -14.86
CA ALA A 279 -35.00 0.32 -14.50
C ALA A 279 -34.67 0.57 -13.02
N GLU A 280 -35.46 -0.02 -12.11
CA GLU A 280 -35.24 0.11 -10.66
C GLU A 280 -33.89 -0.49 -10.21
N HIS A 281 -33.48 -1.60 -10.84
CA HIS A 281 -32.19 -2.22 -10.56
C HIS A 281 -31.00 -1.38 -11.06
N TRP A 282 -31.19 -0.57 -12.11
CA TRP A 282 -30.17 0.37 -12.59
C TRP A 282 -29.95 1.53 -11.63
N ASP A 283 -31.03 2.08 -11.07
CA ASP A 283 -30.93 3.20 -10.12
C ASP A 283 -30.21 2.76 -8.84
N ALA A 284 -30.57 1.60 -8.28
CA ALA A 284 -29.90 1.03 -7.12
C ALA A 284 -28.41 0.75 -7.36
N LEU A 285 -28.05 0.31 -8.58
CA LEU A 285 -26.67 0.09 -8.98
C LEU A 285 -25.89 1.40 -9.12
N GLY A 286 -26.47 2.42 -9.75
CA GLY A 286 -25.88 3.75 -9.85
C GLY A 286 -25.60 4.35 -8.47
N GLU A 287 -26.57 4.24 -7.55
CA GLU A 287 -26.44 4.66 -6.15
C GLU A 287 -25.34 3.88 -5.41
N SER A 288 -25.24 2.56 -5.61
CA SER A 288 -24.17 1.75 -5.01
C SER A 288 -22.79 2.15 -5.55
N ILE A 289 -22.64 2.32 -6.86
CA ILE A 289 -21.39 2.77 -7.47
C ILE A 289 -20.99 4.15 -6.93
N GLN A 290 -21.94 5.07 -6.79
CA GLN A 290 -21.68 6.38 -6.20
C GLN A 290 -21.22 6.26 -4.74
N ARG A 291 -21.89 5.43 -3.93
CA ARG A 291 -21.47 5.18 -2.53
C ARG A 291 -20.08 4.56 -2.42
N VAL A 292 -19.71 3.67 -3.34
CA VAL A 292 -18.36 3.11 -3.42
C VAL A 292 -17.34 4.20 -3.79
N ALA A 293 -17.66 5.09 -4.72
CA ALA A 293 -16.80 6.23 -5.06
C ALA A 293 -16.61 7.18 -3.88
N ASP A 294 -17.71 7.50 -3.16
CA ASP A 294 -17.68 8.31 -1.95
C ASP A 294 -16.77 7.70 -0.89
N ALA A 295 -16.94 6.41 -0.60
CA ALA A 295 -16.11 5.72 0.38
C ALA A 295 -14.65 5.67 -0.05
N LEU A 296 -14.38 5.32 -1.32
CA LEU A 296 -13.02 5.29 -1.88
C LEU A 296 -12.34 6.65 -1.84
N SER A 297 -13.06 7.76 -2.02
CA SER A 297 -12.46 9.10 -1.94
C SER A 297 -11.80 9.35 -0.58
N GLY A 298 -12.42 8.89 0.52
CA GLY A 298 -11.87 9.01 1.88
C GLY A 298 -10.66 8.13 2.17
N SER A 299 -10.40 7.10 1.36
CA SER A 299 -9.27 6.16 1.53
C SER A 299 -8.41 6.00 0.28
N LEU A 300 -8.54 6.92 -0.70
CA LEU A 300 -7.97 6.76 -2.03
C LEU A 300 -6.44 6.68 -1.98
N TYR A 301 -5.82 7.48 -1.11
CA TYR A 301 -4.37 7.52 -0.95
C TYR A 301 -3.84 6.16 -0.44
N GLU A 302 -4.42 5.64 0.63
CA GLU A 302 -4.04 4.35 1.22
C GLU A 302 -4.32 3.19 0.26
N ALA A 303 -5.46 3.23 -0.43
CA ALA A 303 -5.81 2.23 -1.43
C ALA A 303 -4.85 2.25 -2.62
N SER A 304 -4.46 3.43 -3.10
CA SER A 304 -3.58 3.57 -4.29
C SER A 304 -2.14 3.19 -4.00
N THR A 305 -1.64 3.47 -2.79
CA THR A 305 -0.27 3.15 -2.37
C THR A 305 -0.12 1.70 -1.88
N CYS A 306 -1.23 0.99 -1.66
CA CYS A 306 -1.25 -0.42 -1.33
C CYS A 306 -1.31 -1.30 -2.58
N LYS A 307 -0.57 -2.41 -2.60
CA LYS A 307 -0.60 -3.38 -3.69
C LYS A 307 -2.03 -3.84 -4.00
N GLN A 308 -2.77 -4.28 -2.98
CA GLN A 308 -4.10 -4.87 -3.09
C GLN A 308 -5.14 -3.80 -3.45
N GLY A 309 -5.13 -2.69 -2.72
CA GLY A 309 -6.02 -1.56 -2.97
C GLY A 309 -5.89 -1.03 -4.39
N SER A 310 -4.68 -0.95 -4.95
CA SER A 310 -4.48 -0.45 -6.32
C SER A 310 -5.19 -1.29 -7.38
N PHE A 311 -5.37 -2.60 -7.16
CA PHE A 311 -6.15 -3.45 -8.07
C PHE A 311 -7.65 -3.18 -7.94
N ILE A 312 -8.14 -3.04 -6.71
CA ILE A 312 -9.54 -2.72 -6.42
C ILE A 312 -9.92 -1.38 -7.05
N VAL A 313 -9.13 -0.33 -6.82
CA VAL A 313 -9.40 1.01 -7.37
C VAL A 313 -9.41 0.98 -8.89
N ARG A 314 -8.42 0.34 -9.54
CA ARG A 314 -8.39 0.24 -11.01
C ARG A 314 -9.56 -0.56 -11.56
N ARG A 315 -9.96 -1.64 -10.89
CA ARG A 315 -11.15 -2.42 -11.27
C ARG A 315 -12.41 -1.56 -11.19
N PHE A 316 -12.57 -0.83 -10.09
CA PHE A 316 -13.70 0.07 -9.87
C PHE A 316 -13.76 1.19 -10.92
N LEU A 317 -12.63 1.83 -11.24
CA LEU A 317 -12.57 2.87 -12.29
C LEU A 317 -12.92 2.30 -13.68
N THR A 318 -12.50 1.07 -13.96
CA THR A 318 -12.83 0.40 -15.23
C THR A 318 -14.33 0.14 -15.34
N LEU A 319 -14.97 -0.25 -14.24
CA LEU A 319 -16.42 -0.41 -14.11
C LEU A 319 -17.14 0.95 -14.29
N CYS A 320 -16.68 2.01 -13.62
CA CYS A 320 -17.26 3.34 -13.77
C CYS A 320 -17.16 3.87 -15.20
N ALA A 321 -16.10 3.51 -15.92
CA ALA A 321 -15.92 3.90 -17.32
C ALA A 321 -16.73 3.07 -18.32
N GLY A 322 -17.49 2.07 -17.86
CA GLY A 322 -18.30 1.20 -18.73
C GLY A 322 -17.46 0.23 -19.58
N ARG A 323 -16.19 -0.02 -19.22
CA ARG A 323 -15.28 -0.86 -20.00
C ARG A 323 -15.29 -2.30 -19.50
N ASP A 324 -15.04 -3.25 -20.41
CA ASP A 324 -15.00 -4.68 -20.08
C ASP A 324 -13.95 -4.99 -19.00
N VAL A 325 -14.45 -5.34 -17.81
CA VAL A 325 -13.66 -5.69 -16.63
C VAL A 325 -13.22 -7.16 -16.60
N SER A 326 -13.60 -8.00 -17.57
CA SER A 326 -13.17 -9.41 -17.61
C SER A 326 -11.67 -9.60 -17.88
N ARG A 327 -10.99 -8.57 -18.39
CA ARG A 327 -9.55 -8.57 -18.66
C ARG A 327 -8.77 -7.91 -17.51
N ALA A 328 -7.55 -8.38 -17.26
CA ALA A 328 -6.68 -7.81 -16.24
C ALA A 328 -6.35 -6.32 -16.54
N PRO A 329 -6.21 -5.44 -15.53
CA PRO A 329 -6.16 -3.98 -15.72
C PRO A 329 -4.86 -3.45 -16.36
N THR A 330 -4.05 -4.30 -17.00
CA THR A 330 -2.70 -3.95 -17.48
C THR A 330 -2.42 -4.29 -18.94
N ALA A 331 -3.41 -4.67 -19.74
CA ALA A 331 -3.21 -4.93 -21.16
C ALA A 331 -4.10 -4.01 -21.97
N LYS A 332 -3.48 -3.06 -22.69
CA LYS A 332 -4.03 -2.28 -23.81
C LYS A 332 -5.43 -2.74 -24.21
N SER A 333 -6.45 -2.23 -23.55
CA SER A 333 -7.84 -2.51 -23.87
C SER A 333 -8.24 -1.50 -24.93
N GLY A 334 -8.07 -1.87 -26.20
CA GLY A 334 -8.79 -1.18 -27.28
C GLY A 334 -10.29 -1.33 -27.07
N PRO A 335 -11.11 -0.43 -27.63
CA PRO A 335 -12.56 -0.53 -27.56
C PRO A 335 -13.03 -1.89 -28.07
N ALA A 336 -14.16 -2.37 -27.53
CA ALA A 336 -14.84 -3.55 -28.04
C ALA A 336 -15.03 -3.42 -29.57
N PRO A 337 -14.91 -4.52 -30.33
CA PRO A 337 -15.22 -4.45 -31.76
C PRO A 337 -16.67 -4.00 -31.91
N SER A 338 -16.89 -2.93 -32.69
CA SER A 338 -18.22 -2.56 -33.18
C SER A 338 -18.87 -3.77 -33.86
N PRO A 339 -20.21 -3.86 -33.89
CA PRO A 339 -20.88 -4.84 -34.74
C PRO A 339 -20.34 -4.65 -36.16
N ALA A 340 -19.91 -5.73 -36.79
CA ALA A 340 -19.40 -5.69 -38.16
C ALA A 340 -20.47 -5.05 -39.05
N GLU A 341 -20.16 -3.89 -39.64
CA GLU A 341 -20.85 -3.47 -40.85
C GLU A 341 -20.38 -4.43 -41.96
N ASP A 342 -21.35 -5.09 -42.58
CA ASP A 342 -21.11 -6.09 -43.61
C ASP A 342 -20.32 -5.50 -44.79
N GLY A 343 -19.09 -6.01 -44.98
CA GLY A 343 -18.37 -5.95 -46.25
C GLY A 343 -17.04 -5.21 -46.25
N GLU A 344 -15.95 -5.87 -45.85
CA GLU A 344 -14.60 -5.55 -46.36
C GLU A 344 -13.77 -6.83 -46.61
N PRO A 345 -12.89 -6.84 -47.63
CA PRO A 345 -12.34 -8.06 -48.21
C PRO A 345 -11.20 -8.68 -47.38
N GLU A 346 -11.14 -10.01 -47.41
CA GLU A 346 -10.09 -10.82 -46.77
C GLU A 346 -8.69 -10.50 -47.34
N GLY A 347 -7.87 -9.82 -46.54
CA GLY A 347 -6.45 -9.57 -46.87
C GLY A 347 -5.65 -8.81 -45.80
N ALA A 348 -6.31 -8.06 -44.91
CA ALA A 348 -5.65 -7.18 -43.94
C ALA A 348 -5.19 -7.83 -42.61
N ALA A 349 -5.22 -9.17 -42.51
CA ALA A 349 -4.89 -9.88 -41.27
C ALA A 349 -3.39 -10.23 -41.13
N ALA A 350 -2.62 -10.25 -42.24
CA ALA A 350 -1.23 -10.70 -42.23
C ALA A 350 -0.22 -9.59 -41.84
N ASP A 351 -0.45 -8.33 -42.23
CA ASP A 351 0.50 -7.23 -41.97
C ASP A 351 0.46 -6.70 -40.52
N ARG A 352 -0.61 -6.95 -39.76
CA ARG A 352 -0.71 -6.48 -38.36
C ARG A 352 0.26 -7.20 -37.40
N LYS A 353 0.76 -8.38 -37.74
CA LYS A 353 1.63 -9.16 -36.83
C LYS A 353 3.08 -8.67 -36.79
N GLN A 354 3.53 -7.90 -37.79
CA GLN A 354 4.94 -7.47 -37.88
C GLN A 354 5.23 -6.11 -37.19
N ALA A 355 4.20 -5.32 -36.89
CA ALA A 355 4.32 -4.04 -36.18
C ALA A 355 4.52 -4.18 -34.64
N SER A 356 4.49 -5.39 -34.10
CA SER A 356 4.53 -5.65 -32.65
C SER A 356 5.93 -5.62 -32.02
N ARG A 357 6.99 -5.22 -32.75
CA ARG A 357 8.38 -5.34 -32.28
C ARG A 357 9.22 -4.06 -32.28
N VAL A 358 8.64 -2.88 -32.45
CA VAL A 358 9.37 -1.60 -32.33
C VAL A 358 8.59 -0.64 -31.41
N GLY A 359 9.31 0.05 -30.53
CA GLY A 359 8.77 0.80 -29.38
C GLY A 359 7.57 1.72 -29.69
N GLY A 360 6.54 1.61 -28.86
CA GLY A 360 5.23 2.26 -29.07
C GLY A 360 5.24 3.78 -29.13
N LEU A 361 6.28 4.46 -28.63
CA LEU A 361 6.37 5.92 -28.69
C LEU A 361 6.68 6.42 -30.11
N GLN A 362 7.52 5.70 -30.87
CA GLN A 362 7.97 6.13 -32.19
C GLN A 362 6.87 5.94 -33.26
N ALA A 363 6.07 4.89 -33.11
CA ALA A 363 4.87 4.67 -33.92
C ALA A 363 3.76 5.70 -33.61
N LYS A 364 3.64 6.15 -32.35
CA LYS A 364 2.67 7.18 -31.93
C LYS A 364 3.12 8.61 -32.25
N LEU A 365 4.43 8.88 -32.29
CA LEU A 365 4.99 10.17 -32.75
C LEU A 365 4.89 10.37 -34.27
N ALA A 366 4.75 9.29 -35.03
CA ALA A 366 4.50 9.32 -36.47
C ALA A 366 3.00 9.46 -36.83
N PHE A 367 2.13 9.62 -35.84
CA PHE A 367 0.67 9.63 -36.01
C PHE A 367 0.18 10.92 -36.68
N GLN A 368 -0.61 10.77 -37.75
CA GLN A 368 -1.32 11.87 -38.41
C GLN A 368 -2.57 12.27 -37.60
N PRO A 369 -2.86 13.57 -37.47
CA PRO A 369 -4.04 14.06 -36.75
C PRO A 369 -5.29 13.73 -37.56
N GLY A 370 -6.05 12.72 -37.14
CA GLY A 370 -7.27 12.31 -37.85
C GLY A 370 -7.98 11.07 -37.33
N SER A 371 -7.34 10.20 -36.56
CA SER A 371 -8.03 9.08 -35.90
C SER A 371 -8.52 9.52 -34.52
N GLN A 372 -9.57 10.34 -34.52
CA GLN A 372 -10.37 10.62 -33.32
C GLN A 372 -11.05 9.32 -32.86
N ALA A 373 -10.57 8.76 -31.76
CA ALA A 373 -11.40 7.98 -30.85
C ALA A 373 -11.38 8.67 -29.48
N ALA A 374 -11.59 10.00 -29.48
CA ALA A 374 -11.91 10.75 -28.28
C ALA A 374 -13.37 10.43 -27.91
N ALA A 375 -13.53 9.80 -26.74
CA ALA A 375 -14.74 9.60 -25.94
C ALA A 375 -16.10 9.98 -26.59
N THR A 376 -16.81 8.98 -27.13
CA THR A 376 -18.23 9.10 -27.52
C THR A 376 -19.20 8.36 -26.59
N TYR A 377 -18.75 7.88 -25.41
CA TYR A 377 -19.60 7.19 -24.44
C TYR A 377 -19.51 7.88 -23.07
N GLU A 378 -20.66 8.28 -22.52
CA GLU A 378 -20.79 8.81 -21.17
C GLU A 378 -20.50 7.68 -20.16
N PRO A 379 -19.63 7.89 -19.15
CA PRO A 379 -19.33 6.85 -18.18
C PRO A 379 -20.57 6.50 -17.34
N VAL A 380 -20.53 5.34 -16.69
CA VAL A 380 -21.61 4.81 -15.85
C VAL A 380 -21.85 5.68 -14.62
N CYS A 381 -20.76 6.20 -14.04
CA CYS A 381 -20.82 7.06 -12.87
C CYS A 381 -19.91 8.29 -13.06
N PRO A 382 -20.34 9.28 -13.88
CA PRO A 382 -19.59 10.51 -14.08
C PRO A 382 -19.29 11.26 -12.77
N PRO A 383 -20.25 11.43 -11.82
CA PRO A 383 -19.98 12.12 -10.56
C PRO A 383 -18.94 11.41 -9.68
N GLY A 384 -19.00 10.08 -9.57
CA GLY A 384 -18.03 9.30 -8.82
C GLY A 384 -16.61 9.36 -9.42
N ILE A 385 -16.48 9.32 -10.75
CA ILE A 385 -15.19 9.54 -11.42
C ILE A 385 -14.66 10.94 -11.13
N ALA A 386 -15.51 11.96 -11.25
CA ALA A 386 -15.13 13.34 -10.99
C ALA A 386 -14.62 13.50 -9.56
N GLN A 387 -15.35 12.98 -8.57
CA GLN A 387 -14.97 13.02 -7.16
C GLN A 387 -13.62 12.35 -6.88
N LEU A 388 -13.36 11.17 -7.45
CA LEU A 388 -12.07 10.50 -7.28
C LEU A 388 -10.93 11.28 -7.93
N CYS A 389 -11.17 11.91 -9.08
CA CYS A 389 -10.17 12.78 -9.72
C CYS A 389 -9.93 14.04 -8.89
N GLU A 390 -10.99 14.69 -8.38
CA GLU A 390 -10.90 15.87 -7.51
C GLU A 390 -10.16 15.55 -6.20
N THR A 391 -10.32 14.34 -5.65
CA THR A 391 -9.56 13.88 -4.48
C THR A 391 -8.04 13.91 -4.73
N VAL A 392 -7.60 13.55 -5.94
CA VAL A 392 -6.18 13.62 -6.34
C VAL A 392 -5.71 15.05 -6.58
N LEU A 393 -6.64 15.96 -6.92
CA LEU A 393 -6.36 17.38 -7.11
C LEU A 393 -6.29 18.17 -5.79
N ASP A 394 -6.67 17.55 -4.67
CA ASP A 394 -6.63 18.18 -3.34
C ASP A 394 -5.18 18.42 -2.85
N ASP A 395 -5.00 19.41 -1.98
CA ASP A 395 -3.69 19.86 -1.50
C ASP A 395 -2.92 18.75 -0.75
N ALA A 396 -3.64 17.80 -0.15
CA ALA A 396 -3.06 16.64 0.52
C ALA A 396 -2.30 15.72 -0.45
N TRP A 397 -2.77 15.59 -1.70
CA TRP A 397 -2.09 14.81 -2.74
C TRP A 397 -0.97 15.59 -3.39
N ALA A 398 -1.13 16.90 -3.58
CA ALA A 398 -0.16 17.76 -4.28
C ALA A 398 1.27 17.65 -3.73
N ALA A 399 1.42 17.49 -2.41
CA ALA A 399 2.71 17.33 -1.76
C ALA A 399 3.45 16.05 -2.19
N ASP A 400 2.71 14.94 -2.35
CA ASP A 400 3.27 13.61 -2.58
C ASP A 400 3.17 13.13 -4.04
N LEU A 401 2.35 13.80 -4.88
CA LEU A 401 2.15 13.48 -6.29
C LEU A 401 3.47 13.28 -7.03
N SER A 402 4.49 14.08 -6.72
CA SER A 402 5.80 13.94 -7.33
C SER A 402 6.38 12.53 -7.21
N SER A 403 6.21 11.89 -6.05
CA SER A 403 6.64 10.52 -5.73
C SER A 403 5.66 9.46 -6.23
N LEU A 404 4.36 9.70 -6.10
CA LEU A 404 3.31 8.74 -6.47
C LEU A 404 3.28 8.42 -7.96
N ARG A 405 3.71 9.36 -8.82
CA ARG A 405 3.82 9.16 -10.28
C ARG A 405 4.79 8.04 -10.68
N CYS A 406 5.77 7.77 -9.83
CA CYS A 406 6.79 6.75 -10.05
C CYS A 406 6.59 5.53 -9.12
N ASP A 407 5.59 5.53 -8.25
CA ASP A 407 5.29 4.41 -7.37
C ASP A 407 4.71 3.21 -8.15
N GLU A 408 5.08 1.99 -7.75
CA GLU A 408 4.68 0.75 -8.43
C GLU A 408 3.17 0.51 -8.41
N PHE A 409 2.46 1.03 -7.40
CA PHE A 409 1.03 0.79 -7.20
C PHE A 409 0.18 2.02 -7.47
N ALA A 410 0.64 3.20 -7.03
CA ALA A 410 -0.12 4.44 -7.22
C ALA A 410 -0.09 4.91 -8.68
N SER A 411 1.04 4.79 -9.39
CA SER A 411 1.15 5.23 -10.79
C SER A 411 0.14 4.54 -11.72
N PRO A 412 -0.08 3.21 -11.65
CA PRO A 412 -1.18 2.55 -12.37
C PRO A 412 -2.58 3.09 -12.04
N VAL A 413 -2.84 3.53 -10.81
CA VAL A 413 -4.12 4.15 -10.43
C VAL A 413 -4.26 5.53 -11.07
N LEU A 414 -3.21 6.36 -10.99
CA LEU A 414 -3.18 7.68 -11.62
C LEU A 414 -3.37 7.58 -13.14
N GLN A 415 -2.75 6.58 -13.77
CA GLN A 415 -2.97 6.22 -15.16
C GLN A 415 -4.42 5.86 -15.48
N ALA A 416 -5.09 5.12 -14.60
CA ALA A 416 -6.50 4.77 -14.77
C ALA A 416 -7.39 6.02 -14.64
N LEU A 417 -7.21 6.81 -13.57
CA LEU A 417 -7.92 8.08 -13.35
C LEU A 417 -7.80 9.01 -14.55
N THR A 418 -6.58 9.18 -15.07
CA THR A 418 -6.32 9.97 -16.27
C THR A 418 -7.19 9.48 -17.42
N ARG A 419 -7.12 8.20 -17.78
CA ARG A 419 -7.88 7.65 -18.92
C ARG A 419 -9.39 7.70 -18.74
N VAL A 420 -9.89 7.55 -17.52
CA VAL A 420 -11.34 7.62 -17.26
C VAL A 420 -11.84 9.04 -17.10
N SER A 421 -10.98 10.04 -16.95
CA SER A 421 -11.36 11.46 -16.97
C SER A 421 -11.58 12.02 -18.38
N ALA A 422 -11.23 11.25 -19.43
CA ALA A 422 -11.24 11.70 -20.82
C ALA A 422 -12.61 12.15 -21.36
N TRP A 423 -13.72 11.76 -20.72
CA TRP A 423 -15.07 12.20 -21.09
C TRP A 423 -15.31 13.68 -20.71
N ASP A 424 -14.56 14.23 -19.76
CA ASP A 424 -14.59 15.64 -19.36
C ASP A 424 -13.23 16.31 -19.67
N PRO A 425 -13.15 17.08 -20.77
CA PRO A 425 -11.93 17.79 -21.15
C PRO A 425 -11.41 18.78 -20.09
N ALA A 426 -12.29 19.38 -19.28
CA ALA A 426 -11.88 20.33 -18.25
C ALA A 426 -11.26 19.62 -17.04
N LEU A 427 -11.89 18.53 -16.60
CA LEU A 427 -11.37 17.70 -15.52
C LEU A 427 -10.05 17.03 -15.90
N SER A 428 -9.99 16.41 -17.08
CA SER A 428 -8.78 15.76 -17.59
C SER A 428 -7.62 16.75 -17.74
N ALA A 429 -7.88 17.97 -18.20
CA ALA A 429 -6.86 19.01 -18.30
C ALA A 429 -6.25 19.37 -16.94
N ARG A 430 -7.09 19.57 -15.92
CA ARG A 430 -6.66 19.87 -14.54
C ARG A 430 -5.87 18.71 -13.93
N LEU A 431 -6.36 17.48 -14.12
CA LEU A 431 -5.69 16.27 -13.64
C LEU A 431 -4.32 16.09 -14.30
N ILE A 432 -4.21 16.29 -15.62
CA ILE A 432 -2.94 16.24 -16.34
C ILE A 432 -1.97 17.30 -15.81
N ALA A 433 -2.41 18.55 -15.63
CA ALA A 433 -1.55 19.61 -15.10
C ALA A 433 -1.03 19.27 -13.70
N ALA A 434 -1.88 18.79 -12.79
CA ALA A 434 -1.48 18.36 -11.46
C ALA A 434 -0.48 17.19 -11.49
N LEU A 435 -0.74 16.18 -12.33
CA LEU A 435 0.15 15.04 -12.52
C LEU A 435 1.51 15.45 -13.11
N LEU A 436 1.56 16.44 -13.99
CA LEU A 436 2.85 16.90 -14.53
C LEU A 436 3.56 17.88 -13.58
N GLY A 437 2.83 18.43 -12.61
CA GLY A 437 3.30 19.40 -11.61
C GLY A 437 3.19 20.86 -12.07
N ASP A 438 2.80 21.09 -13.33
CA ASP A 438 2.46 22.40 -13.89
C ASP A 438 1.65 22.22 -15.19
N GLU A 439 1.12 23.31 -15.70
CA GLU A 439 0.52 23.39 -17.02
C GLU A 439 1.51 22.94 -18.11
N PRO A 440 1.05 22.20 -19.13
CA PRO A 440 1.89 21.72 -20.24
C PRO A 440 2.81 22.77 -20.89
N SER A 441 2.40 24.05 -20.90
CA SER A 441 3.17 25.16 -21.46
C SER A 441 4.32 25.65 -20.57
N ARG A 442 4.33 25.30 -19.27
CA ARG A 442 5.33 25.75 -18.28
C ARG A 442 6.27 24.63 -17.79
N LEU A 443 6.06 23.41 -18.26
CA LEU A 443 6.85 22.25 -17.86
C LEU A 443 8.34 22.41 -18.19
N GLN A 444 9.18 22.07 -17.22
CA GLN A 444 10.62 22.03 -17.41
C GLN A 444 11.02 20.73 -18.15
N PRO A 445 11.79 20.82 -19.25
CA PRO A 445 12.18 19.64 -20.03
C PRO A 445 12.88 18.55 -19.21
N ASP A 446 13.71 18.93 -18.24
CA ASP A 446 14.45 17.97 -17.41
C ASP A 446 13.53 17.19 -16.47
N SER A 447 12.48 17.82 -15.93
CA SER A 447 11.47 17.15 -15.09
C SER A 447 10.69 16.11 -15.88
N VAL A 448 10.32 16.43 -17.13
CA VAL A 448 9.61 15.47 -18.00
C VAL A 448 10.56 14.36 -18.45
N ARG A 449 11.82 14.67 -18.76
CA ARG A 449 12.84 13.65 -19.07
C ARG A 449 13.03 12.68 -17.90
N ALA A 450 13.16 13.18 -16.68
CA ALA A 450 13.30 12.34 -15.49
C ALA A 450 12.09 11.40 -15.31
N LEU A 451 10.87 11.93 -15.52
CA LEU A 451 9.64 11.13 -15.48
C LEU A 451 9.59 10.06 -16.58
N MET A 452 10.04 10.39 -17.80
CA MET A 452 10.10 9.45 -18.93
C MET A 452 11.20 8.38 -18.79
N GLN A 453 12.23 8.63 -17.99
CA GLN A 453 13.29 7.64 -17.70
C GLN A 453 12.86 6.63 -16.63
N ASP A 454 11.88 6.99 -15.79
CA ASP A 454 11.28 6.06 -14.84
C ASP A 454 10.31 5.10 -15.54
N ARG A 455 10.27 3.85 -15.07
CA ARG A 455 9.39 2.81 -15.65
C ARG A 455 7.92 3.15 -15.43
N CYS A 456 7.52 3.55 -14.23
CA CYS A 456 6.14 3.88 -13.92
C CYS A 456 5.76 5.25 -14.51
N GLY A 457 6.67 6.22 -14.41
CA GLY A 457 6.52 7.56 -14.98
C GLY A 457 6.34 7.56 -16.50
N SER A 458 7.08 6.73 -17.24
CA SER A 458 6.92 6.61 -18.70
C SER A 458 5.54 6.03 -19.10
N HIS A 459 5.00 5.08 -18.34
CA HIS A 459 3.64 4.57 -18.54
C HIS A 459 2.58 5.61 -18.18
N LEU A 460 2.82 6.43 -17.15
CA LEU A 460 1.95 7.56 -16.84
C LEU A 460 1.93 8.59 -17.97
N MET A 461 3.09 8.93 -18.52
CA MET A 461 3.20 9.82 -19.68
C MET A 461 2.45 9.27 -20.89
N GLU A 462 2.49 7.96 -21.14
CA GLU A 462 1.68 7.33 -22.20
C GLU A 462 0.17 7.57 -21.97
N ALA A 463 -0.33 7.40 -20.75
CA ALA A 463 -1.73 7.68 -20.42
C ALA A 463 -2.11 9.16 -20.60
N VAL A 464 -1.20 10.07 -20.23
CA VAL A 464 -1.35 11.51 -20.44
C VAL A 464 -1.45 11.83 -21.94
N PHE A 465 -0.56 11.30 -22.77
CA PHE A 465 -0.60 11.52 -24.22
C PHE A 465 -1.83 10.91 -24.88
N GLU A 466 -2.33 9.78 -24.38
CA GLU A 466 -3.58 9.16 -24.86
C GLU A 466 -4.83 9.99 -24.52
N THR A 467 -4.77 10.81 -23.47
CA THR A 467 -5.93 11.53 -22.94
C THR A 467 -5.91 13.03 -23.24
N ALA A 468 -4.73 13.62 -23.41
CA ALA A 468 -4.56 15.05 -23.65
C ALA A 468 -5.29 15.46 -24.94
N GLY A 469 -6.09 16.52 -24.86
CA GLY A 469 -6.71 17.12 -26.05
C GLY A 469 -5.66 17.71 -27.01
N ASP A 470 -6.05 17.96 -28.26
CA ASP A 470 -5.12 18.35 -29.34
C ASP A 470 -4.20 19.53 -28.97
N ASP A 471 -4.74 20.59 -28.34
CA ASP A 471 -3.96 21.75 -27.90
C ASP A 471 -2.95 21.40 -26.80
N GLN A 472 -3.37 20.61 -25.80
CA GLN A 472 -2.48 20.15 -24.74
C GLN A 472 -1.39 19.22 -25.29
N PHE A 473 -1.73 18.33 -26.20
CA PHE A 473 -0.77 17.44 -26.85
C PHE A 473 0.29 18.23 -27.62
N GLN A 474 -0.10 19.25 -28.39
CA GLN A 474 0.85 20.12 -29.10
C GLN A 474 1.79 20.85 -28.13
N LYS A 475 1.27 21.34 -27.00
CA LYS A 475 2.07 21.97 -25.95
C LYS A 475 3.05 20.98 -25.30
N LEU A 476 2.59 19.78 -24.94
CA LEU A 476 3.44 18.72 -24.41
C LEU A 476 4.53 18.30 -25.40
N SER A 477 4.19 18.11 -26.67
CA SER A 477 5.15 17.72 -27.71
C SER A 477 6.22 18.79 -27.94
N SER A 478 5.82 20.07 -27.96
CA SER A 478 6.75 21.18 -28.17
C SER A 478 7.63 21.49 -26.96
N ALA A 479 7.09 21.43 -25.74
CA ALA A 479 7.82 21.72 -24.51
C ALA A 479 8.67 20.54 -24.00
N ALA A 480 8.16 19.31 -24.08
CA ALA A 480 8.81 18.13 -23.48
C ALA A 480 9.63 17.30 -24.47
N LEU A 481 9.16 17.09 -25.70
CA LEU A 481 9.76 16.09 -26.60
C LEU A 481 10.79 16.67 -27.57
N LYS A 482 10.60 17.89 -28.08
CA LYS A 482 11.53 18.52 -29.03
C LYS A 482 12.95 18.72 -28.50
N GLY A 483 13.15 18.81 -27.18
CA GLY A 483 14.48 18.91 -26.54
C GLY A 483 15.00 17.62 -25.90
N ALA A 484 14.17 16.57 -25.80
CA ALA A 484 14.51 15.33 -25.10
C ALA A 484 14.58 14.09 -26.01
N ALA A 485 14.00 14.13 -27.22
CA ALA A 485 13.91 12.96 -28.11
C ALA A 485 15.23 12.58 -28.83
N LEU A 486 16.30 13.39 -28.71
CA LEU A 486 17.58 13.22 -29.41
C LEU A 486 18.80 13.11 -28.48
N ALA A 487 18.60 13.12 -27.15
CA ALA A 487 19.68 13.15 -26.15
C ALA A 487 19.81 11.82 -25.39
#